data_AF-A0A8B6EXM6-F1
#
_entry.id   AF-A0A8B6EXM6-F1
#
_cell.length_a   1.000
_cell.length_b   1.000
_cell.length_c   1.000
_cell.angle_alpha   90.00
_cell.angle_beta   90.00
_cell.angle_gamma   90.00
#
_symmetry.space_group_name_H-M   'P 1'
#
loop_
_entity.id
_entity.type
_entity.pdbx_description
1 polymer ?
#
loop_
_entity_poly.entity_id
_entity_poly.type
_entity_poly.pdbx_seq_one_letter_code
_entity_poly.pdbx_strand_id
1 'polypeptide(L)'
;MVQCRVFPALVFASMYMFSFIGESYGKQIYGNCVKYAVGETKPILRNGDRFCITEGRYVYCKEFKCAITKCLKPVVPYRGCPYCEGTCSYGGAIYQVKDRFVCLDGVNHCSCGAKNSIGSTKIGTNSRSMCFKMQ
;
A
#
# COMPACT_ATOMS: atom_id res chain seq x y z
N MET A 1 43.66 -61.93 -24.56
CA MET A 1 43.43 -60.78 -23.66
C MET A 1 44.23 -59.59 -24.19
N VAL A 2 43.59 -58.68 -24.92
CA VAL A 2 44.15 -57.39 -25.32
C VAL A 2 43.02 -56.39 -25.14
N GLN A 3 43.11 -55.55 -24.11
CA GLN A 3 42.10 -54.54 -23.81
C GLN A 3 42.69 -53.18 -24.14
N CYS A 4 42.22 -52.60 -25.24
CA CYS A 4 42.54 -51.26 -25.72
C CYS A 4 42.10 -50.19 -24.71
N ARG A 5 43.00 -49.24 -24.44
CA ARG A 5 42.68 -47.98 -23.75
C ARG A 5 42.05 -47.02 -24.75
N VAL A 6 40.89 -46.46 -24.41
CA VAL A 6 40.27 -45.34 -25.13
C VAL A 6 40.10 -44.18 -24.15
N PHE A 7 40.68 -43.03 -24.49
CA PHE A 7 40.58 -41.76 -23.77
C PHE A 7 39.16 -41.20 -23.80
N PRO A 8 38.67 -40.53 -22.73
CA PRO A 8 37.36 -39.89 -22.76
C PRO A 8 37.44 -38.53 -23.46
N ALA A 9 36.58 -38.36 -24.46
CA ALA A 9 36.33 -37.11 -25.16
C ALA A 9 35.68 -36.07 -24.23
N LEU A 10 36.18 -34.84 -24.33
CA LEU A 10 35.70 -33.65 -23.62
C LEU A 10 34.24 -33.35 -23.94
N VAL A 11 33.40 -33.34 -22.91
CA VAL A 11 32.01 -32.86 -22.95
C VAL A 11 32.01 -31.34 -22.78
N PHE A 12 31.85 -30.58 -23.87
CA PHE A 12 31.51 -29.16 -23.80
C PHE A 12 29.99 -29.01 -23.83
N ALA A 13 29.36 -28.97 -22.65
CA ALA A 13 27.97 -28.54 -22.51
C ALA A 13 27.94 -27.02 -22.35
N SER A 14 27.52 -26.29 -23.39
CA SER A 14 27.29 -24.85 -23.32
C SER A 14 26.00 -24.58 -22.53
N MET A 15 26.13 -24.25 -21.24
CA MET A 15 25.03 -23.72 -20.44
C MET A 15 24.78 -22.26 -20.86
N TYR A 16 23.78 -22.04 -21.73
CA TYR A 16 23.18 -20.73 -21.92
C TYR A 16 22.44 -20.34 -20.63
N MET A 17 23.12 -19.58 -19.77
CA MET A 17 22.49 -18.87 -18.66
C MET A 17 21.67 -17.72 -19.23
N PHE A 18 20.38 -17.97 -19.50
CA PHE A 18 19.40 -16.90 -19.62
C PHE A 18 19.24 -16.25 -18.24
N SER A 19 20.06 -15.24 -17.97
CA SER A 19 19.81 -14.32 -16.87
C SER A 19 18.57 -13.50 -17.18
N PHE A 20 17.39 -14.04 -16.87
CA PHE A 20 16.23 -13.21 -16.60
C PHE A 20 16.52 -12.47 -15.29
N ILE A 21 17.15 -11.29 -15.40
CA ILE A 21 17.13 -10.30 -14.33
C ILE A 21 15.69 -9.78 -14.29
N GLY A 22 14.81 -10.52 -13.61
CA GLY A 22 13.55 -9.96 -13.17
C GLY A 22 13.88 -8.88 -12.16
N GLU A 23 13.63 -7.61 -12.49
CA GLU A 23 13.57 -6.55 -11.47
C GLU A 23 12.62 -7.03 -10.38
N SER A 24 13.13 -7.31 -9.18
CA SER A 24 12.27 -7.70 -8.08
C SER A 24 11.43 -6.48 -7.69
N TYR A 25 10.18 -6.42 -8.18
CA TYR A 25 9.13 -5.54 -7.68
C TYR A 25 8.82 -5.93 -6.24
N GLY A 26 9.60 -5.37 -5.33
CA GLY A 26 9.60 -5.69 -3.92
C GLY A 26 9.05 -4.53 -3.12
N LYS A 27 8.07 -4.81 -2.26
CA LYS A 27 7.57 -3.93 -1.19
C LYS A 27 8.75 -3.22 -0.49
N GLN A 28 8.94 -1.92 -0.71
CA GLN A 28 9.93 -1.13 0.02
C GLN A 28 9.26 -0.38 1.17
N ILE A 29 9.94 -0.22 2.31
CA ILE A 29 9.45 0.58 3.43
C ILE A 29 10.03 1.98 3.34
N TYR A 30 9.18 2.99 3.54
CA TYR A 30 9.56 4.40 3.57
C TYR A 30 8.86 5.08 4.74
N GLY A 31 9.58 5.26 5.85
CA GLY A 31 8.96 5.67 7.13
C GLY A 31 7.93 4.63 7.58
N ASN A 32 6.70 5.06 7.86
CA ASN A 32 5.57 4.17 8.15
C ASN A 32 4.73 3.80 6.91
N CYS A 33 5.20 4.13 5.71
CA CYS A 33 4.54 3.80 4.46
C CYS A 33 5.22 2.64 3.73
N VAL A 34 4.47 2.10 2.79
CA VAL A 34 4.97 1.20 1.76
C VAL A 34 5.18 1.96 0.46
N LYS A 35 6.32 1.79 -0.17
CA LYS A 35 6.71 2.40 -1.43
C LYS A 35 6.66 1.36 -2.55
N TYR A 36 6.01 1.72 -3.65
CA TYR A 36 5.83 0.92 -4.86
C TYR A 36 6.31 1.70 -6.09
N ALA A 37 6.71 1.01 -7.15
CA ALA A 37 6.84 1.66 -8.46
C ALA A 37 5.46 2.01 -9.04
N VAL A 38 5.38 3.07 -9.85
CA VAL A 38 4.16 3.36 -10.62
C VAL A 38 3.89 2.21 -11.58
N GLY A 39 2.63 1.74 -11.62
CA GLY A 39 2.20 0.60 -12.43
C GLY A 39 2.32 -0.77 -11.74
N GLU A 40 2.99 -0.84 -10.58
CA GLU A 40 3.10 -2.07 -9.81
C GLU A 40 1.75 -2.50 -9.20
N THR A 41 1.44 -3.79 -9.28
CA THR A 41 0.25 -4.39 -8.67
C THR A 41 0.40 -4.40 -7.16
N LYS A 42 -0.50 -3.69 -6.46
CA LYS A 42 -0.53 -3.62 -5.00
C LYS A 42 -1.28 -4.83 -4.42
N PRO A 43 -0.84 -5.39 -3.28
CA PRO A 43 -1.52 -6.52 -2.66
C PRO A 43 -2.93 -6.16 -2.17
N ILE A 44 -3.83 -7.14 -2.15
CA ILE A 44 -5.15 -6.98 -1.56
C ILE A 44 -5.01 -6.98 -0.03
N LEU A 45 -5.55 -5.95 0.64
CA LEU A 45 -5.56 -5.88 2.11
C LEU A 45 -6.84 -6.52 2.65
N ARG A 46 -6.72 -7.60 3.41
CA ARG A 46 -7.87 -8.21 4.10
C ARG A 46 -8.28 -7.31 5.28
N ASN A 47 -9.54 -6.85 5.29
CA ASN A 47 -10.08 -5.95 6.30
C ASN A 47 -9.20 -4.68 6.51
N GLY A 48 -8.81 -4.06 5.40
CA GLY A 48 -7.97 -2.88 5.44
C GLY A 48 -8.09 -2.08 4.16
N ASP A 49 -7.51 -0.89 4.20
CA ASP A 49 -7.43 0.01 3.07
C ASP A 49 -6.09 0.74 3.08
N ARG A 50 -5.86 1.55 2.06
CA ARG A 50 -4.63 2.30 1.87
C ARG A 50 -4.94 3.72 1.42
N PHE A 51 -4.19 4.67 1.95
CA PHE A 51 -4.12 6.02 1.42
C PHE A 51 -2.78 6.19 0.73
N CYS A 52 -2.80 6.57 -0.55
CA CYS A 52 -1.59 6.66 -1.37
C CYS A 52 -1.41 8.03 -2.00
N ILE A 53 -0.15 8.45 -2.12
CA ILE A 53 0.26 9.61 -2.90
C ILE A 53 1.35 9.21 -3.90
N THR A 54 1.34 9.84 -5.06
CA THR A 54 2.29 9.57 -6.15
C THR A 54 3.30 10.70 -6.21
N GLU A 55 4.58 10.36 -6.22
CA GLU A 55 5.68 11.32 -6.34
C GLU A 55 6.74 10.77 -7.29
N GLY A 56 6.94 11.45 -8.42
CA GLY A 56 7.81 10.97 -9.49
C GLY A 56 7.38 9.60 -10.01
N ARG A 57 8.28 8.62 -9.96
CA ARG A 57 8.07 7.24 -10.43
C ARG A 57 7.58 6.28 -9.34
N TYR A 58 7.21 6.80 -8.17
CA TYR A 58 6.83 5.97 -7.03
C TYR A 58 5.46 6.35 -6.48
N VAL A 59 4.80 5.35 -5.88
CA VAL A 59 3.57 5.51 -5.11
C VAL A 59 3.87 5.10 -3.67
N TYR A 60 3.59 6.01 -2.75
CA TYR A 60 3.76 5.81 -1.32
C TYR A 60 2.38 5.58 -0.74
N CYS A 61 2.18 4.49 -0.01
CA CYS A 61 0.90 4.11 0.56
C CYS A 61 1.02 3.91 2.07
N LYS A 62 0.20 4.61 2.83
CA LYS A 62 -0.07 4.31 4.24
C LYS A 62 -1.19 3.27 4.27
N GLU A 63 -0.84 2.04 4.66
CA GLU A 63 -1.78 0.91 4.79
C GLU A 63 -2.30 0.83 6.22
N PHE A 64 -3.58 0.54 6.39
CA PHE A 64 -4.21 0.44 7.71
C PHE A 64 -5.34 -0.59 7.70
N LYS A 65 -5.65 -1.13 8.89
CA LYS A 65 -6.81 -2.01 9.08
C LYS A 65 -8.05 -1.16 9.31
N CYS A 66 -9.20 -1.65 8.86
CA CYS A 66 -10.47 -1.00 9.15
C CYS A 66 -10.82 -1.13 10.62
N ALA A 67 -11.30 -0.05 11.22
CA ALA A 67 -11.87 -0.09 12.57
C ALA A 67 -13.14 -0.94 12.59
N ILE A 68 -13.39 -1.59 13.72
CA ILE A 68 -14.62 -2.34 13.95
C ILE A 68 -15.74 -1.33 14.27
N THR A 69 -16.81 -1.38 13.47
CA THR A 69 -18.01 -0.57 13.68
C THR A 69 -18.85 -1.12 14.83
N LYS A 70 -19.47 -0.24 15.63
CA LYS A 70 -20.32 -0.63 16.77
C LYS A 70 -21.82 -0.69 16.46
N CYS A 71 -22.24 -0.24 15.28
CA CYS A 71 -23.65 -0.24 14.89
C CYS A 71 -24.11 -1.63 14.42
N LEU A 72 -25.40 -1.90 14.59
CA LEU A 72 -26.04 -3.16 14.18
C LEU A 72 -26.00 -3.40 12.67
N LYS A 73 -26.04 -2.32 11.87
CA LYS A 73 -26.07 -2.36 10.41
C LYS A 73 -25.03 -1.39 9.83
N PRO A 74 -23.77 -1.81 9.70
CA PRO A 74 -22.74 -0.98 9.07
C PRO A 74 -22.98 -0.85 7.57
N VAL A 75 -22.67 0.33 7.03
CA VAL A 75 -22.65 0.59 5.59
C VAL A 75 -21.29 0.20 5.04
N VAL A 76 -21.27 -0.68 4.04
CA VAL A 76 -20.04 -1.14 3.37
C VAL A 76 -19.93 -0.43 2.01
N PRO A 77 -18.97 0.49 1.82
CA PRO A 77 -18.78 1.16 0.54
C PRO A 77 -18.11 0.23 -0.49
N TYR A 78 -18.23 0.55 -1.78
CA TYR A 78 -17.53 -0.17 -2.85
C TYR A 78 -16.00 -0.11 -2.70
N ARG A 79 -15.48 1.00 -2.17
CA ARG A 79 -14.08 1.17 -1.75
C ARG A 79 -14.04 1.84 -0.39
N GLY A 80 -13.08 1.43 0.43
CA GLY A 80 -12.90 1.96 1.77
C GLY A 80 -13.43 1.04 2.87
N CYS A 81 -13.31 1.53 4.09
CA CYS A 81 -13.70 0.81 5.28
C CYS A 81 -15.19 1.03 5.62
N PRO A 82 -15.85 0.04 6.26
CA PRO A 82 -17.23 0.16 6.70
C PRO A 82 -17.40 1.23 7.78
N TYR A 83 -18.57 1.85 7.81
CA TYR A 83 -18.92 2.93 8.75
C TYR A 83 -20.37 2.83 9.21
N CYS A 84 -20.72 3.58 10.26
CA CYS A 84 -22.09 3.69 10.76
C CYS A 84 -22.75 4.97 10.27
N GLU A 85 -24.08 5.01 10.18
CA GLU A 85 -24.79 6.28 9.96
C GLU A 85 -24.38 7.31 11.03
N GLY A 86 -24.18 8.56 10.62
CA GLY A 86 -23.68 9.63 11.49
C GLY A 86 -22.17 9.59 11.77
N THR A 87 -21.41 8.70 11.12
CA THR A 87 -19.95 8.60 11.27
C THR A 87 -19.22 8.62 9.94
N CYS A 88 -17.90 8.78 10.00
CA CYS A 88 -16.98 8.55 8.90
C CYS A 88 -15.94 7.51 9.27
N SER A 89 -15.62 6.61 8.34
CA SER A 89 -14.45 5.75 8.45
C SER A 89 -13.31 6.34 7.63
N TYR A 90 -12.23 6.73 8.31
CA TYR A 90 -11.06 7.33 7.67
C TYR A 90 -9.78 6.89 8.36
N GLY A 91 -8.80 6.41 7.59
CA GLY A 91 -7.49 6.06 8.14
C GLY A 91 -7.48 4.92 9.17
N GLY A 92 -8.46 4.03 9.10
CA GLY A 92 -8.60 2.94 10.08
C GLY A 92 -9.20 3.39 11.41
N ALA A 93 -9.76 4.60 11.48
CA ALA A 93 -10.48 5.13 12.63
C ALA A 93 -11.92 5.52 12.24
N ILE A 94 -12.80 5.59 13.25
CA ILE A 94 -14.18 6.04 13.12
C ILE A 94 -14.31 7.42 13.78
N TYR A 95 -14.82 8.38 13.03
CA TYR A 95 -15.05 9.76 13.47
C TYR A 95 -16.54 10.08 13.48
N GLN A 96 -16.98 10.92 14.40
CA GLN A 96 -18.34 11.45 14.43
C GLN A 96 -18.48 12.62 13.46
N VAL A 97 -19.69 12.82 12.93
CA VAL A 97 -19.98 14.02 12.14
C VAL A 97 -19.64 15.28 12.93
N LYS A 98 -18.95 16.23 12.27
CA LYS A 98 -18.32 17.46 12.79
C LYS A 98 -16.97 17.29 13.47
N ASP A 99 -16.48 16.06 13.68
CA ASP A 99 -15.12 15.86 14.18
C ASP A 99 -14.10 16.47 13.23
N ARG A 100 -13.03 17.02 13.80
CA ARG A 100 -11.86 17.54 13.08
C ARG A 100 -10.61 16.81 13.54
N PHE A 101 -9.77 16.42 12.60
CA PHE A 101 -8.57 15.63 12.85
C PHE A 101 -7.51 15.91 11.78
N VAL A 102 -6.27 15.46 12.00
CA VAL A 102 -5.22 15.58 10.98
C VAL A 102 -5.43 14.49 9.93
N CYS A 103 -5.45 14.86 8.65
CA CYS A 103 -5.57 13.95 7.53
C CYS A 103 -4.39 12.98 7.46
N LEU A 104 -4.54 11.85 6.75
CA LEU A 104 -3.50 10.82 6.63
C LEU A 104 -2.19 11.31 6.00
N ASP A 105 -2.28 12.38 5.19
CA ASP A 105 -1.16 13.08 4.57
C ASP A 105 -0.25 13.86 5.55
N GLY A 106 -0.66 13.96 6.82
CA GLY A 106 0.09 14.60 7.90
C GLY A 106 0.14 16.13 7.82
N VAL A 107 -0.54 16.77 6.87
CA VAL A 107 -0.48 18.22 6.66
C VAL A 107 -1.86 18.83 6.80
N ASN A 108 -2.85 18.22 6.16
CA ASN A 108 -4.17 18.80 6.09
C ASN A 108 -4.98 18.51 7.35
N HIS A 109 -5.94 19.39 7.63
CA HIS A 109 -6.97 19.15 8.60
C HIS A 109 -8.21 18.63 7.88
N CYS A 110 -8.67 17.48 8.34
CA CYS A 110 -9.83 16.79 7.83
C CYS A 110 -11.03 17.02 8.77
N SER A 111 -12.23 16.98 8.21
CA SER A 111 -13.48 17.00 8.97
C SER A 111 -14.45 15.94 8.48
N CYS A 112 -15.10 15.24 9.41
CA CYS A 112 -16.14 14.28 9.08
C CYS A 112 -17.48 14.97 8.84
N GLY A 113 -18.08 14.76 7.67
CA GLY A 113 -19.39 15.23 7.27
C GLY A 113 -20.41 14.10 7.15
N ALA A 114 -21.64 14.46 6.78
CA ALA A 114 -22.72 13.47 6.61
C ALA A 114 -22.37 12.41 5.56
N LYS A 115 -22.91 11.20 5.72
CA LYS A 115 -22.77 10.07 4.77
C LYS A 115 -21.30 9.72 4.45
N ASN A 116 -20.44 9.66 5.48
CA ASN A 116 -19.01 9.35 5.35
C ASN A 116 -18.23 10.31 4.42
N SER A 117 -18.65 11.58 4.32
CA SER A 117 -17.91 12.58 3.55
C SER A 117 -16.74 13.12 4.37
N ILE A 118 -15.56 13.24 3.74
CA ILE A 118 -14.37 13.83 4.37
C ILE A 118 -14.07 15.14 3.67
N GLY A 119 -14.21 16.24 4.40
CA GLY A 119 -13.68 17.55 4.01
C GLY A 119 -12.21 17.66 4.40
N SER A 120 -11.40 18.37 3.62
CA SER A 120 -9.98 18.58 3.89
C SER A 120 -9.58 20.02 3.59
N THR A 121 -8.68 20.58 4.38
CA THR A 121 -7.87 21.72 3.90
C THR A 121 -7.09 21.25 2.67
N LYS A 122 -6.85 22.13 1.70
CA LYS A 122 -6.24 21.76 0.40
C LYS A 122 -4.80 22.29 0.30
N ILE A 123 -4.00 22.02 1.33
CA ILE A 123 -2.59 22.37 1.38
C ILE A 123 -1.79 21.28 0.67
N GLY A 124 -0.76 21.66 -0.08
CA GLY A 124 0.13 20.73 -0.77
C GLY A 124 0.85 19.79 0.21
N THR A 125 0.99 18.52 -0.18
CA THR A 125 1.57 17.46 0.65
C THR A 125 2.58 16.64 -0.15
N ASN A 126 3.40 15.83 0.54
CA ASN A 126 4.38 14.96 -0.12
C ASN A 126 4.60 13.67 0.66
N SER A 127 5.40 12.76 0.09
CA SER A 127 5.67 11.44 0.67
C SER A 127 6.26 11.56 2.07
N ARG A 128 7.14 12.55 2.27
CA ARG A 128 7.80 12.78 3.56
C ARG A 128 6.82 13.20 4.65
N SER A 129 5.91 14.14 4.37
CA SER A 129 4.92 14.61 5.35
C SER A 129 3.95 13.50 5.77
N MET A 130 3.56 12.65 4.83
CA MET A 130 2.65 11.54 5.08
C MET A 130 3.32 10.42 5.88
N CYS A 131 4.58 10.09 5.55
CA CYS A 131 5.21 8.84 5.96
C CYS A 131 6.13 8.94 7.19
N PHE A 132 6.52 10.15 7.58
CA PHE A 132 7.43 10.35 8.73
C PHE A 132 6.82 11.16 9.87
N LYS A 133 5.63 11.74 9.68
CA LYS A 133 4.93 12.40 10.78
C LYS A 133 4.23 11.33 11.62
N MET A 134 4.65 11.21 12.89
CA MET A 134 3.94 10.39 13.87
C MET A 134 2.55 11.02 14.09
N GLN A 135 1.51 10.23 13.82
CA GLN A 135 0.11 10.56 14.08
C GLN A 135 -0.31 9.88 15.38
#